data_AF-A0A7Y4QRQ0-F1
#
_entry.id   AF-A0A7Y4QRQ0-F1
#
_cell.length_a   1.000
_cell.length_b   1.000
_cell.length_c   1.000
_cell.angle_alpha   90.00
_cell.angle_beta   90.00
_cell.angle_gamma   90.00
#
_symmetry.space_group_name_H-M   'P 1'
#
loop_
_entity.id
_entity.type
_entity.pdbx_description
1 polymer ?
#
loop_
_entity_poly.entity_id
_entity_poly.type
_entity_poly.pdbx_seq_one_letter_code
_entity_poly.pdbx_strand_id
1 'polypeptide(L)'
;MSNNTKHTFSILVLILITAGFNNVFSGDNGTYMQYALKVKDFDTTGFFISKGSDHEINIKNSAGSILKFRVNDKDELLTYHCGIAFIYFEFTNGWLARYKTLDKNGELKGDDEFEDLAIVEYEIKKMNLLHAKFEVLNEADGNIQINDAKDEIVYTRAYNSKNKLLKENYISSKEYWNANNVLYRP
;
A
#
# COMPACT_ATOMS: atom_id res chain seq x y z
N MET A 1 28.25 -0.12 -65.29
CA MET A 1 26.78 -0.04 -65.20
C MET A 1 26.33 -0.92 -64.05
N SER A 2 25.68 -0.28 -63.09
CA SER A 2 25.20 -0.81 -61.82
C SER A 2 24.08 -1.82 -62.03
N ASN A 3 24.10 -2.94 -61.29
CA ASN A 3 22.89 -3.66 -60.90
C ASN A 3 23.07 -4.13 -59.45
N ASN A 4 22.39 -3.39 -58.57
CA ASN A 4 22.47 -3.48 -57.12
C ASN A 4 21.19 -4.16 -56.64
N THR A 5 21.24 -5.47 -56.40
CA THR A 5 20.07 -6.25 -55.95
C THR A 5 19.94 -6.13 -54.44
N LYS A 6 19.00 -5.30 -53.99
CA LYS A 6 18.68 -5.09 -52.59
C LYS A 6 18.04 -6.36 -52.01
N HIS A 7 18.76 -7.05 -51.13
CA HIS A 7 18.18 -8.06 -50.25
C HIS A 7 17.55 -7.34 -49.04
N THR A 8 16.22 -7.27 -49.03
CA THR A 8 15.43 -6.91 -47.86
C THR A 8 15.44 -8.07 -46.86
N PHE A 9 16.17 -7.92 -45.76
CA PHE A 9 16.09 -8.78 -44.59
C PHE A 9 14.85 -8.38 -43.76
N SER A 10 13.79 -9.17 -43.80
CA SER A 10 12.68 -9.09 -42.85
C SER A 10 13.08 -9.81 -41.56
N ILE A 11 13.35 -9.07 -40.50
CA ILE A 11 13.50 -9.61 -39.15
C ILE A 11 12.10 -9.77 -38.55
N LEU A 12 11.65 -11.01 -38.42
CA LEU A 12 10.44 -11.37 -37.68
C LEU A 12 10.79 -11.39 -36.18
N VAL A 13 10.37 -10.38 -35.42
CA VAL A 13 10.51 -10.35 -33.97
C VAL A 13 9.38 -11.18 -33.35
N LEU A 14 9.71 -12.35 -32.81
CA LEU A 14 8.79 -13.18 -32.03
C LEU A 14 8.80 -12.69 -30.58
N ILE A 15 7.77 -11.92 -30.19
CA ILE A 15 7.57 -11.54 -28.78
C ILE A 15 6.83 -12.69 -28.09
N LEU A 16 7.55 -13.48 -27.30
CA LEU A 16 6.96 -14.41 -26.34
C LEU A 16 6.45 -13.60 -25.13
N ILE A 17 5.16 -13.26 -25.15
CA ILE A 17 4.48 -12.74 -23.95
C ILE A 17 4.14 -13.96 -23.09
N THR A 18 4.92 -14.18 -22.03
CA THR A 18 4.51 -15.06 -20.94
C THR A 18 3.37 -14.36 -20.18
N ALA A 19 2.13 -14.68 -20.53
CA ALA A 19 0.98 -14.34 -19.72
C ALA A 19 1.09 -15.12 -18.40
N GLY A 20 1.62 -14.48 -17.37
CA GLY A 20 1.39 -14.91 -16.00
C GLY A 20 -0.12 -14.87 -15.77
N PHE A 21 -0.71 -16.02 -15.49
CA PHE A 21 -2.12 -16.15 -15.13
C PHE A 21 -2.36 -15.40 -13.82
N ASN A 22 -2.68 -14.12 -13.92
CA ASN A 22 -3.42 -13.44 -12.86
C ASN A 22 -4.82 -14.05 -12.90
N ASN A 23 -5.15 -14.87 -11.91
CA ASN A 23 -6.53 -15.30 -11.68
C ASN A 23 -7.36 -14.05 -11.36
N VAL A 24 -7.93 -13.43 -12.40
CA VAL A 24 -8.99 -12.45 -12.25
C VAL A 24 -10.22 -13.24 -11.81
N PHE A 25 -10.35 -13.45 -10.51
CA PHE A 25 -11.58 -13.95 -9.94
C PHE A 25 -12.66 -12.89 -10.17
N SER A 26 -13.57 -13.14 -11.11
CA SER A 26 -14.84 -12.40 -11.20
C SER A 26 -15.78 -12.90 -10.09
N GLY A 27 -15.46 -12.56 -8.84
CA GLY A 27 -16.50 -12.37 -7.85
C GLY A 27 -17.31 -11.12 -8.22
N ASP A 28 -18.49 -10.94 -7.65
CA ASP A 28 -19.19 -9.66 -7.74
C ASP A 28 -18.38 -8.59 -6.98
N ASN A 29 -17.39 -8.03 -7.67
CA ASN A 29 -16.53 -6.95 -7.18
C ASN A 29 -17.37 -5.71 -6.78
N GLY A 30 -18.66 -5.67 -7.13
CA GLY A 30 -19.62 -4.67 -6.69
C GLY A 30 -19.68 -4.55 -5.16
N THR A 31 -19.69 -5.66 -4.41
CA THR A 31 -19.78 -5.63 -2.94
C THR A 31 -18.55 -4.96 -2.32
N TYR A 32 -17.34 -5.32 -2.75
CA TYR A 32 -16.10 -4.71 -2.25
C TYR A 32 -16.02 -3.23 -2.62
N MET A 33 -16.47 -2.86 -3.81
CA MET A 33 -16.53 -1.45 -4.22
C MET A 33 -17.56 -0.66 -3.40
N GLN A 34 -18.71 -1.25 -3.04
CA GLN A 34 -19.68 -0.62 -2.14
C GLN A 34 -19.06 -0.30 -0.77
N TYR A 35 -18.17 -1.14 -0.26
CA TYR A 35 -17.42 -0.82 0.95
C TYR A 35 -16.41 0.29 0.72
N ALA A 36 -15.69 0.28 -0.41
CA ALA A 36 -14.75 1.34 -0.75
C ALA A 36 -15.40 2.72 -0.84
N LEU A 37 -16.61 2.79 -1.38
CA LEU A 37 -17.39 4.04 -1.49
C LEU A 37 -17.75 4.67 -0.14
N LYS A 38 -17.63 3.95 0.98
CA LYS A 38 -17.78 4.55 2.31
C LYS A 38 -16.62 5.47 2.67
N VAL A 39 -15.43 5.20 2.13
CA VAL A 39 -14.21 5.98 2.40
C VAL A 39 -14.13 7.14 1.40
N LYS A 40 -14.65 8.30 1.82
CA LYS A 40 -14.83 9.49 0.95
C LYS A 40 -13.56 9.94 0.23
N ASP A 41 -12.40 9.77 0.86
CA ASP A 41 -11.11 10.20 0.32
C ASP A 41 -10.47 9.17 -0.63
N PHE A 42 -11.07 7.99 -0.79
CA PHE A 42 -10.53 6.96 -1.68
C PHE A 42 -11.03 7.18 -3.10
N ASP A 43 -10.13 7.56 -4.00
CA ASP A 43 -10.43 7.58 -5.44
C ASP A 43 -10.65 6.15 -5.95
N THR A 44 -11.82 5.90 -6.51
CA THR A 44 -12.22 4.60 -7.06
C THR A 44 -11.89 4.44 -8.54
N THR A 45 -11.23 5.44 -9.16
CA THR A 45 -10.89 5.42 -10.58
C THR A 45 -9.72 4.48 -10.88
N GLY A 46 -9.90 3.62 -11.89
CA GLY A 46 -8.84 2.74 -12.39
C GLY A 46 -8.33 1.77 -11.32
N PHE A 47 -9.25 1.01 -10.72
CA PHE A 47 -8.94 0.15 -9.59
C PHE A 47 -8.52 -1.27 -9.97
N PHE A 48 -7.73 -1.88 -9.09
CA PHE A 48 -7.39 -3.30 -9.11
C PHE A 48 -7.68 -3.89 -7.72
N ILE A 49 -8.37 -5.03 -7.68
CA ILE A 49 -8.68 -5.74 -6.43
C ILE A 49 -7.77 -6.95 -6.33
N SER A 50 -7.16 -7.12 -5.16
CA SER A 50 -6.41 -8.32 -4.79
C SER A 50 -6.89 -8.86 -3.45
N LYS A 51 -6.83 -10.19 -3.30
CA LYS A 51 -7.14 -10.87 -2.05
C LYS A 51 -5.83 -11.29 -1.38
N GLY A 52 -5.67 -10.92 -0.11
CA GLY A 52 -4.58 -11.37 0.74
C GLY A 52 -4.96 -12.62 1.54
N SER A 53 -4.13 -12.97 2.51
CA SER A 53 -4.48 -13.98 3.53
C SER A 53 -5.53 -13.43 4.50
N ASP A 54 -6.11 -14.29 5.33
CA ASP A 54 -7.03 -13.91 6.43
C ASP A 54 -8.23 -13.05 5.99
N HIS A 55 -8.73 -13.34 4.79
CA HIS A 55 -9.85 -12.65 4.16
C HIS A 55 -9.61 -11.15 3.90
N GLU A 56 -8.35 -10.74 3.78
CA GLU A 56 -7.96 -9.37 3.44
C GLU A 56 -8.29 -9.05 1.98
N ILE A 57 -8.88 -7.89 1.75
CA ILE A 57 -9.13 -7.30 0.44
C ILE A 57 -8.31 -6.02 0.33
N ASN A 58 -7.56 -5.89 -0.76
CA ASN A 58 -6.80 -4.69 -1.10
C ASN A 58 -7.33 -4.15 -2.42
N ILE A 59 -7.83 -2.90 -2.40
CA ILE A 59 -8.22 -2.16 -3.59
C ILE A 59 -7.17 -1.09 -3.84
N LYS A 60 -6.43 -1.23 -4.94
CA LYS A 60 -5.43 -0.26 -5.37
C LYS A 60 -6.02 0.62 -6.48
N ASN A 61 -5.94 1.93 -6.35
CA ASN A 61 -6.42 2.85 -7.39
C ASN A 61 -5.31 3.24 -8.38
N SER A 62 -5.67 4.04 -9.39
CA SER A 62 -4.75 4.47 -10.43
C SER A 62 -3.60 5.36 -9.93
N ALA A 63 -3.80 6.11 -8.85
CA ALA A 63 -2.76 6.88 -8.17
C ALA A 63 -1.78 6.00 -7.36
N GLY A 64 -2.11 4.71 -7.19
CA GLY A 64 -1.31 3.73 -6.46
C GLY A 64 -1.65 3.62 -4.98
N SER A 65 -2.59 4.41 -4.48
CA SER A 65 -3.09 4.33 -3.11
C SER A 65 -3.92 3.06 -2.90
N ILE A 66 -3.90 2.52 -1.67
CA ILE A 66 -4.45 1.21 -1.35
C ILE A 66 -5.45 1.35 -0.21
N LEU A 67 -6.68 0.90 -0.44
CA LEU A 67 -7.66 0.67 0.61
C LEU A 67 -7.67 -0.81 0.99
N LYS A 68 -7.37 -1.08 2.26
CA LYS A 68 -7.31 -2.42 2.86
C LYS A 68 -8.46 -2.62 3.84
N PHE A 69 -9.12 -3.76 3.77
CA PHE A 69 -10.14 -4.20 4.74
C PHE A 69 -10.28 -5.72 4.74
N ARG A 70 -11.12 -6.26 5.62
CA ARG A 70 -11.38 -7.71 5.70
C ARG A 70 -12.85 -8.00 5.51
N VAL A 71 -13.15 -9.16 4.93
CA VAL A 71 -14.52 -9.69 4.82
C VAL A 71 -14.58 -11.09 5.44
N ASN A 72 -15.75 -11.66 5.68
CA ASN A 72 -15.87 -13.08 6.02
C ASN A 72 -16.13 -13.93 4.76
N ASP A 73 -16.37 -15.24 4.94
CA ASP A 73 -16.68 -16.17 3.84
C ASP A 73 -17.97 -15.82 3.06
N LYS A 74 -18.81 -14.91 3.60
CA LYS A 74 -20.03 -14.40 2.98
C LYS A 74 -19.84 -13.00 2.38
N ASP A 75 -18.60 -12.55 2.22
CA ASP A 75 -18.23 -11.21 1.76
C ASP A 75 -18.74 -10.06 2.66
N GLU A 76 -19.08 -10.34 3.93
CA GLU A 76 -19.53 -9.31 4.87
C GLU A 76 -18.31 -8.60 5.51
N LEU A 77 -18.31 -7.27 5.51
CA LEU A 77 -17.26 -6.44 6.12
C LEU A 77 -17.00 -6.79 7.59
N LEU A 78 -15.74 -7.05 7.93
CA LEU A 78 -15.27 -7.30 9.30
C LEU A 78 -14.64 -6.05 9.91
N THR A 79 -14.82 -5.89 11.22
CA THR A 79 -14.13 -4.91 12.04
C THR A 79 -13.08 -5.59 12.92
N TYR A 80 -11.92 -4.96 13.08
CA TYR A 80 -10.95 -5.30 14.11
C TYR A 80 -11.54 -5.10 15.52
N HIS A 81 -10.91 -5.69 16.52
CA HIS A 81 -11.38 -5.63 17.91
C HIS A 81 -11.47 -4.20 18.47
N CYS A 82 -10.64 -3.27 17.96
CA CYS A 82 -10.64 -1.83 18.25
C CYS A 82 -11.65 -1.01 17.41
N GLY A 83 -12.53 -1.66 16.64
CA GLY A 83 -13.58 -1.01 15.85
C GLY A 83 -13.15 -0.43 14.50
N ILE A 84 -11.87 -0.49 14.17
CA ILE A 84 -11.35 -0.14 12.83
C ILE A 84 -11.86 -1.18 11.82
N ALA A 85 -12.23 -0.74 10.62
CA ALA A 85 -12.69 -1.59 9.52
C ALA A 85 -11.80 -1.44 8.27
N PHE A 86 -11.33 -0.22 8.01
CA PHE A 86 -10.50 0.09 6.85
C PHE A 86 -9.17 0.70 7.25
N ILE A 87 -8.17 0.47 6.43
CA ILE A 87 -6.89 1.16 6.46
C ILE A 87 -6.64 1.71 5.07
N TYR A 88 -6.48 3.02 4.95
CA TYR A 88 -6.21 3.69 3.68
C TYR A 88 -4.77 4.18 3.65
N PHE A 89 -3.97 3.60 2.76
CA PHE A 89 -2.57 3.93 2.51
C PHE A 89 -2.45 4.82 1.27
N GLU A 90 -1.80 5.97 1.42
CA GLU A 90 -1.60 6.94 0.35
C GLU A 90 -0.12 7.05 0.00
N PHE A 91 0.18 6.87 -1.28
CA PHE A 91 1.56 6.85 -1.79
C PHE A 91 1.83 8.06 -2.66
N THR A 92 3.05 8.59 -2.56
CA THR A 92 3.56 9.65 -3.43
C THR A 92 4.86 9.16 -4.06
N ASN A 93 4.92 9.12 -5.39
CA ASN A 93 6.10 8.65 -6.13
C ASN A 93 6.58 7.24 -5.72
N GLY A 94 5.65 6.33 -5.39
CA GLY A 94 5.96 4.96 -4.99
C GLY A 94 6.32 4.78 -3.51
N TRP A 95 6.32 5.86 -2.72
CA TRP A 95 6.63 5.83 -1.29
C TRP A 95 5.41 6.16 -0.45
N LEU A 96 5.20 5.43 0.65
CA LEU A 96 4.09 5.69 1.56
C LEU A 96 4.23 7.09 2.17
N ALA A 97 3.29 7.96 1.87
CA ALA A 97 3.24 9.32 2.41
C ALA A 97 2.45 9.35 3.72
N ARG A 98 1.33 8.61 3.79
CA ARG A 98 0.54 8.47 5.01
C ARG A 98 -0.35 7.23 4.99
N TYR A 99 -0.78 6.80 6.16
CA TYR A 99 -1.97 5.95 6.27
C TYR A 99 -2.96 6.50 7.29
N LYS A 100 -4.23 6.12 7.14
CA LYS A 100 -5.28 6.38 8.12
C LYS A 100 -6.16 5.16 8.37
N THR A 101 -6.68 5.05 9.58
CA THR A 101 -7.61 4.00 10.01
C THR A 101 -9.03 4.54 10.13
N LEU A 102 -10.00 3.78 9.66
CA LEU A 102 -11.39 4.23 9.53
C LEU A 102 -12.34 3.16 10.07
N ASP A 103 -13.47 3.59 10.63
CA ASP A 103 -14.54 2.72 11.09
C ASP A 103 -15.33 2.09 9.92
N LYS A 104 -16.33 1.25 10.23
CA LYS A 104 -17.19 0.59 9.23
C LYS A 104 -18.03 1.54 8.35
N ASN A 105 -18.09 2.82 8.69
CA ASN A 105 -18.79 3.87 7.96
C ASN A 105 -17.83 4.71 7.11
N GLY A 106 -16.52 4.44 7.18
CA GLY A 106 -15.49 5.19 6.48
C GLY A 106 -15.12 6.51 7.16
N GLU A 107 -15.44 6.66 8.45
CA GLU A 107 -15.07 7.83 9.26
C GLU A 107 -13.79 7.54 10.05
N LEU A 108 -12.99 8.57 10.31
CA LEU A 108 -11.69 8.42 10.99
C LEU A 108 -11.88 7.81 12.38
N LYS A 109 -11.17 6.72 12.67
CA LYS A 109 -11.22 6.01 13.96
C LYS A 109 -9.81 5.62 14.36
N GLY A 110 -9.40 6.05 15.55
CA GLY A 110 -8.12 5.65 16.09
C GLY A 110 -8.18 4.29 16.77
N ASP A 111 -7.00 3.72 16.95
CA ASP A 111 -6.81 2.53 17.75
C ASP A 111 -6.81 2.92 19.24
N ASP A 112 -7.83 2.46 19.98
CA ASP A 112 -8.03 2.82 21.38
C ASP A 112 -6.90 2.28 22.28
N GLU A 113 -6.18 1.22 21.84
CA GLU A 113 -5.03 0.68 22.55
C GLU A 113 -3.77 1.57 22.41
N PHE A 114 -3.75 2.46 21.41
CA PHE A 114 -2.61 3.33 21.09
C PHE A 114 -2.98 4.81 21.11
N GLU A 115 -3.63 5.26 22.19
CA GLU A 115 -3.97 6.68 22.39
C GLU A 115 -4.85 7.26 21.26
N ASP A 116 -5.76 6.44 20.71
CA ASP A 116 -6.62 6.80 19.58
C ASP A 116 -5.81 7.13 18.32
N LEU A 117 -4.66 6.48 18.09
CA LEU A 117 -3.83 6.64 16.88
C LEU A 117 -4.64 6.32 15.62
N ALA A 118 -4.85 7.33 14.77
CA ALA A 118 -5.70 7.21 13.59
C ALA A 118 -4.99 7.55 12.28
N ILE A 119 -3.94 8.38 12.31
CA ILE A 119 -3.20 8.81 11.13
C ILE A 119 -1.71 8.74 11.44
N VAL A 120 -0.93 8.21 10.50
CA VAL A 120 0.53 8.35 10.51
C VAL A 120 0.98 8.92 9.19
N GLU A 121 1.73 10.02 9.26
CA GLU A 121 2.37 10.67 8.13
C GLU A 121 3.88 10.43 8.16
N TYR A 122 4.47 10.30 6.98
CA TYR A 122 5.88 10.01 6.78
C TYR A 122 6.54 11.09 5.94
N GLU A 123 7.72 11.50 6.37
CA GLU A 123 8.56 12.45 5.64
C GLU A 123 9.96 11.85 5.48
N ILE A 124 10.30 11.49 4.24
CA ILE A 124 11.62 10.95 3.90
C ILE A 124 12.62 12.10 3.82
N LYS A 125 13.58 12.15 4.76
CA LYS A 125 14.61 13.18 4.81
C LYS A 125 15.84 12.84 3.97
N LYS A 126 16.17 11.54 3.84
CA LYS A 126 17.39 11.06 3.18
C LYS A 126 17.09 9.94 2.19
N MET A 127 16.49 10.29 1.05
CA MET A 127 16.01 9.34 0.03
C MET A 127 17.07 8.35 -0.46
N ASN A 128 18.28 8.81 -0.80
CA ASN A 128 19.34 7.91 -1.29
C ASN A 128 19.76 6.87 -0.24
N LEU A 129 19.82 7.27 1.04
CA LEU A 129 20.15 6.35 2.12
C LEU A 129 18.99 5.36 2.33
N LEU A 130 17.74 5.84 2.27
CA LEU A 130 16.57 4.98 2.38
C LEU A 130 16.55 3.90 1.28
N HIS A 131 16.82 4.25 0.03
CA HIS A 131 16.93 3.28 -1.07
C HIS A 131 17.94 2.17 -0.75
N ALA A 132 19.15 2.54 -0.33
CA ALA A 132 20.18 1.55 0.03
C ALA A 132 19.73 0.65 1.20
N LYS A 133 19.01 1.19 2.19
CA LYS A 133 18.43 0.38 3.28
C LYS A 133 17.34 -0.56 2.77
N PHE A 134 16.49 -0.08 1.85
CA PHE A 134 15.42 -0.88 1.26
C PHE A 134 15.94 -2.00 0.37
N GLU A 135 17.03 -1.82 -0.37
CA GLU A 135 17.68 -2.90 -1.12
C GLU A 135 18.04 -4.06 -0.19
N VAL A 136 18.75 -3.77 0.91
CA VAL A 136 19.14 -4.76 1.91
C VAL A 136 17.92 -5.41 2.58
N LEU A 137 16.89 -4.63 2.89
CA LEU A 137 15.65 -5.16 3.48
C LEU A 137 14.88 -6.05 2.50
N ASN A 138 14.82 -5.68 1.23
CA ASN A 138 14.14 -6.46 0.20
C ASN A 138 14.84 -7.78 -0.07
N GLU A 139 16.18 -7.80 -0.13
CA GLU A 139 16.97 -9.03 -0.27
C GLU A 139 16.71 -10.04 0.86
N ALA A 140 16.35 -9.54 2.04
CA ALA A 140 16.03 -10.35 3.21
C ALA A 140 14.52 -10.59 3.43
N ASP A 141 13.65 -10.16 2.52
CA ASP A 141 12.19 -10.11 2.71
C ASP A 141 11.78 -9.46 4.04
N GLY A 142 12.54 -8.46 4.48
CA GLY A 142 12.36 -7.77 5.74
C GLY A 142 12.72 -8.59 6.98
N ASN A 143 13.30 -9.78 6.88
CA ASN A 143 13.62 -10.64 8.03
C ASN A 143 14.86 -10.22 8.83
N ILE A 144 15.41 -9.02 8.55
CA ILE A 144 16.50 -8.41 9.31
C ILE A 144 15.98 -7.24 10.15
N GLN A 145 16.66 -7.01 11.28
CA GLN A 145 16.41 -5.85 12.13
C GLN A 145 17.41 -4.75 11.80
N ILE A 146 16.90 -3.53 11.62
CA ILE A 146 17.71 -2.33 11.42
C ILE A 146 17.20 -1.28 12.42
N ASN A 147 18.08 -0.82 13.31
CA ASN A 147 17.77 0.19 14.33
C ASN A 147 18.54 1.48 14.04
N ASP A 148 18.21 2.12 12.91
CA ASP A 148 18.89 3.30 12.35
C ASP A 148 18.08 4.59 12.48
N ALA A 149 17.14 4.67 13.43
CA ALA A 149 16.37 5.89 13.67
C ALA A 149 17.26 7.12 13.94
N LYS A 150 18.43 6.91 14.57
CA LYS A 150 19.46 7.96 14.80
C LYS A 150 20.09 8.51 13.52
N ASP A 151 19.96 7.79 12.40
CA ASP A 151 20.46 8.24 11.09
C ASP A 151 19.47 9.25 10.46
N GLU A 152 18.33 9.51 11.09
CA GLU A 152 17.35 10.55 10.73
C GLU A 152 16.87 10.44 9.27
N ILE A 153 16.56 9.22 8.82
CA ILE A 153 16.22 8.92 7.43
C ILE A 153 14.75 9.22 7.15
N VAL A 154 13.86 8.78 8.04
CA VAL A 154 12.41 8.94 7.92
C VAL A 154 11.86 9.55 9.22
N TYR A 155 11.18 10.67 9.09
CA TYR A 155 10.49 11.34 10.18
C TYR A 155 9.00 10.99 10.13
N THR A 156 8.38 10.82 11.30
CA THR A 156 6.97 10.48 11.42
C THR A 156 6.21 11.47 12.27
N ARG A 157 4.94 11.69 11.92
CA ARG A 157 3.96 12.39 12.74
C ARG A 157 2.73 11.52 12.88
N ALA A 158 2.29 11.30 14.10
CA ALA A 158 1.16 10.44 14.43
C ALA A 158 0.06 11.28 15.08
N TYR A 159 -1.17 11.14 14.59
CA TYR A 159 -2.32 11.92 15.01
C TYR A 159 -3.46 11.02 15.44
N ASN A 160 -4.29 11.53 16.34
CA ASN A 160 -5.49 10.83 16.75
C ASN A 160 -6.69 11.05 15.81
N SER A 161 -7.85 10.46 16.12
CA SER A 161 -9.08 10.59 15.31
C SER A 161 -9.65 12.01 15.25
N LYS A 162 -9.13 12.93 16.08
CA LYS A 162 -9.49 14.36 16.09
C LYS A 162 -8.42 15.23 15.43
N ASN A 163 -7.50 14.64 14.67
CA ASN A 163 -6.34 15.31 14.08
C ASN A 163 -5.41 16.00 15.09
N LYS A 164 -5.42 15.57 16.36
CA LYS A 164 -4.48 16.06 17.37
C LYS A 164 -3.19 15.26 17.27
N LEU A 165 -2.06 15.96 17.17
CA LEU A 165 -0.74 15.34 17.21
C LEU A 165 -0.55 14.60 18.55
N LEU A 166 -0.18 13.32 18.46
CA LEU A 166 0.14 12.46 19.60
C LEU A 166 1.66 12.39 19.81
N LYS A 167 2.39 12.10 18.75
CA LYS A 167 3.84 11.94 18.78
C LYS A 167 4.46 12.29 17.44
N GLU A 168 5.72 12.66 17.50
CA GLU A 168 6.57 12.83 16.33
C GLU A 168 7.99 12.37 16.66
N ASN A 169 8.60 11.61 15.75
CA ASN A 169 9.93 11.05 15.96
C ASN A 169 10.51 10.53 14.65
N TYR A 170 11.83 10.40 14.61
CA TYR A 170 12.50 9.56 13.62
C TYR A 170 12.23 8.08 13.92
N ILE A 171 12.04 7.30 12.87
CA ILE A 171 11.85 5.84 12.93
C ILE A 171 12.96 5.12 12.19
N SER A 172 13.11 3.83 12.45
CA SER A 172 14.02 3.01 11.67
C SER A 172 13.54 2.80 10.24
N SER A 173 14.47 2.54 9.33
CA SER A 173 14.18 2.12 7.95
C SER A 173 13.37 0.83 7.92
N LYS A 174 13.56 -0.07 8.92
CA LYS A 174 12.78 -1.31 9.04
C LYS A 174 11.32 -1.03 9.40
N GLU A 175 11.05 -0.14 10.35
CA GLU A 175 9.70 0.30 10.67
C GLU A 175 9.01 0.92 9.45
N TYR A 176 9.71 1.80 8.72
CA TYR A 176 9.15 2.40 7.51
C TYR A 176 8.92 1.38 6.40
N TRP A 177 9.82 0.42 6.23
CA TRP A 177 9.66 -0.67 5.26
C TRP A 177 8.42 -1.52 5.54
N ASN A 178 8.13 -1.84 6.81
CA ASN A 178 6.91 -2.55 7.18
C ASN A 178 5.66 -1.74 6.79
N ALA A 179 5.67 -0.44 7.07
CA ALA A 179 4.57 0.45 6.71
C ALA A 179 4.40 0.55 5.19
N ASN A 180 5.50 0.77 4.45
CA ASN A 180 5.50 0.92 2.99
C ASN A 180 5.03 -0.35 2.26
N ASN A 181 5.27 -1.52 2.85
CA ASN A 181 4.74 -2.80 2.38
C ASN A 181 3.33 -3.12 2.91
N VAL A 182 2.62 -2.12 3.44
CA VAL A 182 1.24 -2.20 3.96
C VAL A 182 1.04 -3.28 5.02
N LEU A 183 2.07 -3.55 5.85
CA LEU A 183 2.03 -4.63 6.84
C LEU A 183 1.37 -4.24 8.17
N TYR A 184 0.93 -2.98 8.33
CA TYR A 184 0.21 -2.56 9.53
C TYR A 184 -1.13 -3.27 9.67
N ARG A 185 -1.41 -3.75 10.89
CA ARG A 185 -2.68 -4.34 11.32
C ARG A 185 -3.05 -3.77 12.69
N PRO A 186 -4.24 -3.19 12.86
CA PRO A 186 -4.83 -2.87 14.15
C PRO A 186 -5.20 -4.13 14.95
#